data_AF-A0A9D7M980-F1
#
_entry.id   AF-A0A9D7M980-F1
#
_cell.length_a   1.000
_cell.length_b   1.000
_cell.length_c   1.000
_cell.angle_alpha   90.00
_cell.angle_beta   90.00
_cell.angle_gamma   90.00
#
_symmetry.space_group_name_H-M   'P 1'
#
loop_
_entity.id
_entity.type
_entity.pdbx_description
1 polymer ?
#
loop_
_entity_poly.entity_id
_entity_poly.type
_entity_poly.pdbx_seq_one_letter_code
_entity_poly.pdbx_strand_id
1 'polypeptide(L)'
;MSCSNVKKLIYSFILLVLPWNFISAQNFFGQEDSVIDIPCNPTSFYGVSANTVRELQITGQNIVDLGIITTAPFPSILAMAYANDFMNGSTNRTFYSSVVAPAAIIKYTGTSWSTIATDSLIYANAGGYGDYLYFQHISPVGQVNDQCISRLLPNGVLQKIFTDTSLTFTVADLEVDSAGNVYF
;
A
#
# COMPACT_ATOMS: atom_id res chain seq x y z
N MET A 1 33.00 -1.92 -84.78
CA MET A 1 32.69 -0.48 -84.64
C MET A 1 31.70 -0.31 -83.49
N SER A 2 31.96 0.73 -82.71
CA SER A 2 31.40 1.15 -81.41
C SER A 2 29.87 1.08 -81.21
N CYS A 3 29.44 0.73 -79.98
CA CYS A 3 28.58 1.52 -79.06
C CYS A 3 28.14 0.61 -77.88
N SER A 4 28.77 0.67 -76.70
CA SER A 4 28.56 1.58 -75.55
C SER A 4 27.20 1.47 -74.83
N ASN A 5 27.27 1.00 -73.57
CA ASN A 5 26.56 1.35 -72.32
C ASN A 5 25.07 1.77 -72.39
N VAL A 6 24.18 1.34 -71.49
CA VAL A 6 24.12 1.76 -70.08
C VAL A 6 23.19 0.81 -69.30
N LYS A 7 23.65 0.35 -68.14
CA LYS A 7 22.87 -0.36 -67.12
C LYS A 7 21.87 0.62 -66.48
N LYS A 8 20.56 0.34 -66.53
CA LYS A 8 19.56 1.04 -65.72
C LYS A 8 19.48 0.40 -64.34
N LEU A 9 20.01 1.10 -63.34
CA LEU A 9 19.75 0.84 -61.92
C LEU A 9 18.25 1.10 -61.65
N ILE A 10 17.56 0.10 -61.13
CA ILE A 10 16.25 0.27 -60.49
C ILE A 10 16.53 0.60 -59.02
N TYR A 11 16.32 1.84 -58.62
CA TYR A 11 16.27 2.22 -57.21
C TYR A 11 14.89 1.85 -56.67
N SER A 12 14.82 0.76 -55.90
CA SER A 12 13.63 0.41 -55.14
C SER A 12 13.72 1.13 -53.79
N PHE A 13 12.84 2.11 -53.57
CA PHE A 13 12.73 2.85 -52.33
C PHE A 13 11.93 1.99 -51.33
N ILE A 14 12.61 1.22 -50.49
CA ILE A 14 11.96 0.53 -49.37
C ILE A 14 11.78 1.57 -48.25
N LEU A 15 10.56 2.06 -48.09
CA LEU A 15 10.17 2.86 -46.93
C LEU A 15 10.06 1.90 -45.73
N LEU A 16 11.11 1.85 -44.90
CA LEU A 16 11.11 1.17 -43.61
C LEU A 16 10.18 1.94 -42.65
N VAL A 17 8.93 1.48 -42.52
CA VAL A 17 8.07 1.88 -41.41
C VAL A 17 8.59 1.15 -40.17
N LEU A 18 9.46 1.80 -39.41
CA LEU A 18 9.84 1.36 -38.07
C LEU A 18 8.57 1.39 -37.20
N PRO A 19 8.12 0.27 -36.61
CA PRO A 19 7.13 0.36 -35.56
C PRO A 19 7.81 1.07 -34.39
N TRP A 20 7.34 2.29 -34.12
CA TRP A 20 7.58 2.94 -32.84
C TRP A 20 7.01 2.01 -31.77
N ASN A 21 7.91 1.30 -31.09
CA ASN A 21 7.60 0.67 -29.82
C ASN A 21 7.26 1.81 -28.85
N PHE A 22 5.98 2.14 -28.74
CA PHE A 22 5.46 2.75 -27.54
C PHE A 22 5.70 1.74 -26.42
N ILE A 23 6.83 1.86 -25.75
CA ILE A 23 7.01 1.29 -24.43
C ILE A 23 6.08 2.10 -23.54
N SER A 24 4.84 1.64 -23.40
CA SER A 24 4.04 1.98 -22.24
C SER A 24 4.79 1.41 -21.05
N ALA A 25 5.57 2.24 -20.37
CA ALA A 25 5.95 1.98 -19.00
C ALA A 25 4.67 2.03 -18.16
N GLN A 26 3.88 0.95 -18.21
CA GLN A 26 3.05 0.61 -17.06
C GLN A 26 4.04 0.31 -15.96
N ASN A 27 3.93 1.02 -14.83
CA ASN A 27 4.50 0.54 -13.60
C ASN A 27 3.84 -0.82 -13.35
N PHE A 28 4.48 -1.89 -13.83
CA PHE A 28 4.32 -3.19 -13.21
C PHE A 28 4.83 -2.95 -11.79
N PHE A 29 3.90 -2.74 -10.85
CA PHE A 29 4.16 -3.21 -9.50
C PHE A 29 4.58 -4.65 -9.70
N GLY A 30 5.88 -4.92 -9.53
CA GLY A 30 6.40 -6.26 -9.67
C GLY A 30 5.50 -7.19 -8.87
N GLN A 31 5.27 -8.37 -9.41
CA GLN A 31 4.79 -9.49 -8.61
C GLN A 31 5.81 -9.69 -7.49
N GLU A 32 5.70 -8.92 -6.41
CA GLU A 32 6.38 -9.22 -5.16
C GLU A 32 5.90 -10.63 -4.81
N ASP A 33 6.83 -11.53 -4.51
CA ASP A 33 6.48 -12.87 -4.05
C ASP A 33 5.45 -12.72 -2.92
N SER A 34 4.35 -13.48 -3.01
CA SER A 34 3.28 -13.43 -2.00
C SER A 34 3.90 -13.56 -0.61
N VAL A 35 3.55 -12.66 0.30
CA VAL A 35 4.10 -12.65 1.66
C VAL A 35 3.88 -14.02 2.32
N ILE A 36 4.86 -14.54 3.07
CA ILE A 36 4.63 -15.71 3.93
C ILE A 36 3.59 -15.31 4.97
N ASP A 37 2.49 -16.06 5.07
CA ASP A 37 1.39 -15.74 5.99
C ASP A 37 1.92 -15.57 7.42
N ILE A 38 1.70 -14.38 7.98
CA ILE A 38 2.00 -14.13 9.38
C ILE A 38 0.89 -14.81 10.17
N PRO A 39 1.19 -15.81 11.01
CA PRO A 39 0.16 -16.62 11.64
C PRO A 39 -0.60 -15.81 12.70
N CYS A 40 -1.94 -15.84 12.64
CA CYS A 40 -2.78 -15.30 13.71
C CYS A 40 -2.81 -16.30 14.88
N ASN A 41 -2.24 -15.89 16.02
CA ASN A 41 -2.33 -16.66 17.25
C ASN A 41 -3.57 -16.18 18.04
N PRO A 42 -4.50 -17.09 18.41
CA PRO A 42 -5.78 -16.73 19.01
C PRO A 42 -5.66 -16.08 20.40
N THR A 43 -4.47 -16.08 21.00
CA THR A 43 -4.21 -15.51 22.33
C THR A 43 -3.35 -14.25 22.27
N SER A 44 -2.95 -13.80 21.09
CA SER A 44 -2.12 -12.61 20.93
C SER A 44 -2.71 -11.64 19.91
N PHE A 45 -2.20 -10.42 19.97
CA PHE A 45 -2.52 -9.32 19.08
C PHE A 45 -1.24 -8.54 18.77
N TYR A 46 -1.29 -7.69 17.75
CA TYR A 46 -0.13 -6.92 17.32
C TYR A 46 -0.30 -5.45 17.70
N GLY A 47 0.76 -4.84 18.20
CA GLY A 47 0.83 -3.43 18.53
C GLY A 47 2.04 -2.75 17.90
N VAL A 48 1.98 -1.43 17.83
CA VAL A 48 3.10 -0.60 17.37
C VAL A 48 3.73 0.12 18.55
N SER A 49 5.06 0.14 18.55
CA SER A 49 5.84 1.04 19.41
C SER A 49 6.95 1.67 18.58
N ALA A 50 6.89 2.99 18.39
CA ALA A 50 7.75 3.76 17.49
C ALA A 50 7.74 3.20 16.06
N ASN A 51 8.75 2.43 15.67
CA ASN A 51 8.88 1.80 14.37
C ASN A 51 8.87 0.26 14.42
N THR A 52 8.55 -0.32 15.57
CA THR A 52 8.51 -1.77 15.77
C THR A 52 7.08 -2.26 15.83
N VAL A 53 6.83 -3.42 15.20
CA VAL A 53 5.62 -4.22 15.40
C VAL A 53 5.95 -5.28 16.42
N ARG A 54 5.12 -5.38 17.45
CA ARG A 54 5.31 -6.29 18.59
C ARG A 54 4.10 -7.19 18.73
N GLU A 55 4.36 -8.44 19.11
CA GLU A 55 3.31 -9.35 19.51
C GLU A 55 3.04 -9.19 21.00
N LEU A 56 1.78 -9.06 21.35
CA LEU A 56 1.30 -8.80 22.70
C LEU A 56 0.28 -9.87 23.05
N GLN A 57 0.26 -10.32 24.30
CA GLN A 57 -0.71 -11.31 24.78
C GLN A 57 -1.41 -10.80 26.03
N ILE A 58 -2.74 -10.97 26.08
CA ILE A 58 -3.53 -10.69 27.29
C ILE A 58 -3.52 -11.95 28.15
N THR A 59 -2.93 -11.85 29.35
CA THR A 59 -2.88 -12.93 30.34
C THR A 59 -3.57 -12.46 31.61
N GLY A 60 -4.87 -12.76 31.73
CA GLY A 60 -5.71 -12.25 32.82
C GLY A 60 -5.90 -10.74 32.70
N GLN A 61 -5.37 -9.97 33.66
CA GLN A 61 -5.41 -8.50 33.65
C GLN A 61 -4.10 -7.86 33.15
N ASN A 62 -3.12 -8.66 32.75
CA ASN A 62 -1.81 -8.16 32.31
C ASN A 62 -1.67 -8.25 30.79
N ILE A 63 -0.96 -7.28 30.22
CA ILE A 63 -0.45 -7.35 28.85
C ILE A 63 1.01 -7.77 28.92
N VAL A 64 1.35 -8.85 28.22
CA VAL A 64 2.73 -9.37 28.11
C VAL A 64 3.27 -9.04 26.72
N ASP A 65 4.44 -8.42 26.66
CA ASP A 65 5.18 -8.21 25.40
C ASP A 65 5.95 -9.49 25.05
N LEU A 66 5.56 -10.14 23.95
CA LEU A 66 6.17 -11.36 23.44
C LEU A 66 7.37 -11.08 22.51
N GLY A 67 7.64 -9.81 22.20
CA GLY A 67 8.81 -9.37 21.46
C GLY A 67 8.49 -8.69 20.13
N ILE A 68 9.56 -8.29 19.45
CA ILE A 68 9.50 -7.62 18.15
C ILE A 68 9.31 -8.67 17.04
N ILE A 69 8.30 -8.45 16.20
CA ILE A 69 8.07 -9.23 14.97
C ILE A 69 8.85 -8.63 13.80
N THR A 70 8.80 -7.31 13.65
CA THR A 70 9.51 -6.60 12.58
C THR A 70 9.76 -5.14 12.94
N THR A 71 10.72 -4.53 12.26
CA THR A 71 11.13 -3.12 12.41
C THR A 71 11.04 -2.42 11.07
N ALA A 72 10.23 -1.37 10.99
CA ALA A 72 10.13 -0.52 9.82
C ALA A 72 11.37 0.40 9.71
N PRO A 73 11.86 0.69 8.49
CA PRO A 73 13.02 1.56 8.27
C PRO A 73 12.71 3.06 8.46
N PHE A 74 11.57 3.39 9.07
CA PHE A 74 11.13 4.74 9.36
C PHE A 74 11.22 4.98 10.86
N PRO A 75 11.43 6.22 11.34
CA PRO A 75 11.60 6.51 12.77
C PRO A 75 10.31 6.26 13.57
N SER A 76 9.16 6.42 12.94
CA SER A 76 7.86 6.12 13.53
C SER A 76 6.89 5.74 12.43
N ILE A 77 6.03 4.78 12.77
CA ILE A 77 4.87 4.41 12.00
C ILE A 77 3.62 4.73 12.83
N LEU A 78 2.55 5.21 12.20
CA LEU A 78 1.43 5.80 12.94
C LEU A 78 0.22 4.89 13.09
N ALA A 79 -0.03 4.03 12.11
CA ALA A 79 -1.21 3.18 12.06
C ALA A 79 -0.79 1.71 11.92
N MET A 80 -1.61 0.77 12.38
CA MET A 80 -1.36 -0.64 12.13
C MET A 80 -2.63 -1.34 11.71
N ALA A 81 -2.56 -2.04 10.59
CA ALA A 81 -3.59 -2.95 10.17
C ALA A 81 -2.97 -4.29 9.79
N TYR A 82 -3.76 -5.33 9.97
CA TYR A 82 -3.41 -6.69 9.63
C TYR A 82 -4.47 -7.22 8.66
N ALA A 83 -4.07 -7.45 7.42
CA ALA A 83 -4.97 -7.77 6.31
C ALA A 83 -4.27 -8.72 5.33
N ASN A 84 -5.00 -9.26 4.36
CA ASN A 84 -4.40 -10.05 3.28
C ASN A 84 -3.40 -9.21 2.49
N ASP A 85 -2.41 -9.84 1.86
CA ASP A 85 -1.54 -9.26 0.83
C ASP A 85 -2.32 -9.15 -0.50
N PHE A 86 -3.48 -8.50 -0.43
CA PHE A 86 -4.47 -8.41 -1.50
C PHE A 86 -3.95 -7.62 -2.71
N MET A 87 -2.98 -6.73 -2.47
CA MET A 87 -2.26 -5.98 -3.51
C MET A 87 -1.55 -6.91 -4.50
N ASN A 88 -1.15 -8.10 -4.03
CA ASN A 88 -0.51 -9.15 -4.84
C ASN A 88 -1.47 -10.31 -5.18
N GLY A 89 -2.78 -10.14 -4.91
CA GLY A 89 -3.78 -11.20 -5.08
C GLY A 89 -3.60 -12.40 -4.13
N SER A 90 -2.86 -12.21 -3.04
CA SER A 90 -2.56 -13.25 -2.06
C SER A 90 -3.53 -13.19 -0.88
N THR A 91 -3.95 -14.36 -0.38
CA THR A 91 -4.71 -14.48 0.87
C THR A 91 -3.83 -14.57 2.12
N ASN A 92 -2.51 -14.58 1.95
CA ASN A 92 -1.58 -14.56 3.06
C ASN A 92 -1.62 -13.19 3.71
N ARG A 93 -1.62 -13.14 5.04
CA ARG A 93 -1.80 -11.90 5.80
C ARG A 93 -0.47 -11.24 6.10
N THR A 94 -0.49 -9.92 6.13
CA THR A 94 0.65 -9.09 6.45
C THR A 94 0.25 -7.80 7.14
N PHE A 95 1.26 -7.05 7.58
CA PHE A 95 1.12 -5.76 8.22
C PHE A 95 1.12 -4.61 7.21
N TYR A 96 0.21 -3.69 7.44
CA TYR A 96 0.10 -2.41 6.75
C TYR A 96 0.17 -1.28 7.74
N SER A 97 0.79 -0.19 7.34
CA SER A 97 1.01 0.95 8.21
C SER A 97 1.16 2.23 7.42
N SER A 98 1.14 3.38 8.11
CA SER A 98 1.42 4.69 7.54
C SER A 98 2.68 5.33 8.12
N VAL A 99 3.30 6.23 7.37
CA VAL A 99 4.47 7.03 7.74
C VAL A 99 4.27 8.50 7.40
N VAL A 100 5.00 9.39 8.07
CA VAL A 100 4.79 10.86 7.99
C VAL A 100 5.68 11.54 6.96
N ALA A 101 6.93 11.08 6.80
CA ALA A 101 7.94 11.76 6.01
C ALA A 101 8.78 10.77 5.18
N PRO A 102 8.49 10.59 3.88
CA PRO A 102 7.32 11.14 3.17
C PRO A 102 6.00 10.49 3.63
N ALA A 103 4.88 11.20 3.46
CA ALA A 103 3.55 10.64 3.75
C ALA A 103 3.27 9.47 2.79
N ALA A 104 3.13 8.27 3.36
CA ALA A 104 2.99 7.04 2.58
C ALA A 104 2.31 5.92 3.37
N ILE A 105 1.78 4.96 2.63
CA ILE A 105 1.35 3.66 3.14
C ILE A 105 2.46 2.65 2.83
N ILE A 106 2.83 1.90 3.85
CA ILE A 106 3.85 0.86 3.79
C ILE A 106 3.25 -0.51 4.11
N LYS A 107 3.85 -1.55 3.53
CA LYS A 107 3.49 -2.95 3.69
C LYS A 107 4.71 -3.74 4.12
N TYR A 108 4.54 -4.68 5.03
CA TYR A 108 5.57 -5.66 5.33
C TYR A 108 5.52 -6.79 4.29
N THR A 109 6.64 -7.13 3.66
CA THR A 109 6.75 -8.18 2.64
C THR A 109 7.04 -9.56 3.24
N GLY A 110 7.08 -9.67 4.57
CA GLY A 110 7.56 -10.85 5.30
C GLY A 110 9.06 -10.83 5.58
N THR A 111 9.82 -9.92 4.95
CA THR A 111 11.26 -9.74 5.20
C THR A 111 11.66 -8.28 5.30
N SER A 112 11.00 -7.39 4.55
CA SER A 112 11.29 -5.96 4.51
C SER A 112 9.99 -5.14 4.50
N TRP A 113 10.09 -3.83 4.62
CA TRP A 113 8.96 -2.93 4.43
C TRP A 113 9.08 -2.24 3.08
N SER A 114 7.99 -2.22 2.30
CA SER A 114 7.90 -1.52 1.02
C SER A 114 6.85 -0.43 1.08
N THR A 115 7.09 0.67 0.36
CA THR A 115 6.08 1.72 0.14
C THR A 115 5.16 1.29 -0.98
N ILE A 116 3.85 1.23 -0.72
CA ILE A 116 2.85 0.74 -1.68
C ILE A 116 1.88 1.82 -2.16
N ALA A 117 1.78 2.94 -1.44
CA ALA A 117 1.03 4.11 -1.86
C ALA A 117 1.64 5.38 -1.27
N THR A 118 1.54 6.48 -2.01
CA THR A 118 1.89 7.83 -1.52
C THR A 118 0.67 8.73 -1.60
N ASP A 119 0.58 9.67 -0.69
CA ASP A 119 -0.51 10.64 -0.60
C ASP A 119 0.05 11.96 -0.02
N SER A 120 -0.64 13.07 -0.22
CA SER A 120 -0.38 14.31 0.51
C SER A 120 -0.89 14.26 1.95
N LEU A 121 -1.86 13.39 2.25
CA LEU A 121 -2.45 13.24 3.58
C LEU A 121 -1.64 12.30 4.47
N ILE A 122 -1.59 12.63 5.77
CA ILE A 122 -1.00 11.77 6.80
C ILE A 122 -2.10 10.94 7.45
N TYR A 123 -1.93 9.62 7.44
CA TYR A 123 -2.88 8.70 8.05
C TYR A 123 -2.40 8.27 9.44
N ALA A 124 -3.29 8.22 10.43
CA ALA A 124 -2.94 7.97 11.83
C ALA A 124 -3.64 6.75 12.46
N ASN A 125 -4.74 6.27 11.85
CA ASN A 125 -5.39 5.02 12.25
C ASN A 125 -5.57 4.12 11.04
N ALA A 126 -5.61 2.81 11.26
CA ALA A 126 -5.86 1.82 10.23
C ALA A 126 -6.70 0.67 10.76
N GLY A 127 -7.45 0.04 9.87
CA GLY A 127 -8.24 -1.16 10.15
C GLY A 127 -8.25 -2.04 8.92
N GLY A 128 -8.21 -3.36 9.11
CA GLY A 128 -8.18 -4.30 8.00
C GLY A 128 -8.84 -5.64 8.31
N TYR A 129 -9.48 -6.21 7.29
CA TYR A 129 -10.00 -7.58 7.30
C TYR A 129 -10.01 -8.12 5.88
N GLY A 130 -9.40 -9.28 5.65
CA GLY A 130 -9.31 -9.86 4.30
C GLY A 130 -8.68 -8.86 3.32
N ASP A 131 -9.38 -8.57 2.23
CA ASP A 131 -8.93 -7.64 1.17
C ASP A 131 -9.43 -6.20 1.36
N TYR A 132 -9.93 -5.89 2.56
CA TYR A 132 -10.40 -4.58 2.94
C TYR A 132 -9.42 -3.93 3.91
N LEU A 133 -8.91 -2.77 3.53
CA LEU A 133 -7.94 -2.02 4.30
C LEU A 133 -8.30 -0.53 4.26
N TYR A 134 -8.44 0.07 5.42
CA TYR A 134 -8.87 1.44 5.60
C TYR A 134 -7.90 2.23 6.46
N PHE A 135 -7.80 3.52 6.20
CA PHE A 135 -6.97 4.46 6.92
C PHE A 135 -7.74 5.74 7.22
N GLN A 136 -7.55 6.30 8.43
CA GLN A 136 -8.10 7.59 8.80
C GLN A 136 -7.06 8.70 8.66
N HIS A 137 -7.41 9.76 7.96
CA HIS A 137 -6.73 11.05 8.04
C HIS A 137 -7.46 11.96 9.03
N ILE A 138 -6.72 12.51 9.98
CA ILE A 138 -7.21 13.51 10.93
C ILE A 138 -6.60 14.86 10.53
N SER A 139 -7.45 15.83 10.20
CA SER A 139 -7.01 17.16 9.83
C SER A 139 -6.25 17.82 10.97
N PRO A 140 -5.09 18.44 10.69
CA PRO A 140 -4.36 19.19 11.70
C PRO A 140 -5.20 20.33 12.27
N VAL A 141 -5.08 20.57 13.58
CA VAL A 141 -5.74 21.69 14.26
C VAL A 141 -5.33 23.02 13.59
N GLY A 142 -6.32 23.84 13.23
CA GLY A 142 -6.10 25.15 12.62
C GLY A 142 -5.91 25.14 11.10
N GLN A 143 -6.05 23.99 10.44
CA GLN A 143 -6.09 23.87 8.98
C GLN A 143 -7.53 23.67 8.49
N VAL A 144 -7.73 23.74 7.16
CA VAL A 144 -9.02 23.38 6.54
C VAL A 144 -9.34 21.92 6.91
N ASN A 145 -10.60 21.68 7.31
CA ASN A 145 -11.05 20.34 7.64
C ASN A 145 -11.21 19.50 6.37
N ASP A 146 -10.30 18.55 6.19
CA ASP A 146 -10.20 17.59 5.09
C ASP A 146 -10.20 16.13 5.59
N GLN A 147 -10.77 15.89 6.78
CA GLN A 147 -10.85 14.58 7.41
C GLN A 147 -11.54 13.55 6.54
N CYS A 148 -10.95 12.36 6.47
CA CYS A 148 -11.50 11.28 5.68
C CYS A 148 -11.11 9.91 6.20
N ILE A 149 -11.93 8.94 5.84
CA ILE A 149 -11.56 7.52 5.84
C ILE A 149 -11.34 7.11 4.38
N SER A 150 -10.15 6.59 4.10
CA SER A 150 -9.74 6.15 2.78
C SER A 150 -9.56 4.63 2.77
N ARG A 151 -10.12 3.97 1.76
CA ARG A 151 -9.85 2.57 1.43
C ARG A 151 -8.62 2.48 0.55
N LEU A 152 -7.68 1.59 0.87
CA LEU A 152 -6.63 1.22 -0.07
C LEU A 152 -7.18 0.21 -1.09
N LEU A 153 -7.07 0.54 -2.37
CA LEU A 153 -7.44 -0.32 -3.48
C LEU A 153 -6.23 -1.16 -3.95
N PRO A 154 -6.44 -2.33 -4.59
CA PRO A 154 -5.36 -3.21 -5.05
C PRO A 154 -4.34 -2.55 -6.00
N ASN A 155 -4.70 -1.44 -6.63
CA ASN A 155 -3.83 -0.67 -7.53
C ASN A 155 -3.01 0.42 -6.81
N GLY A 156 -3.03 0.46 -5.48
CA GLY A 156 -2.32 1.44 -4.66
C GLY A 156 -3.03 2.80 -4.53
N VAL A 157 -4.25 2.93 -5.06
CA VAL A 157 -5.04 4.16 -4.92
C VAL A 157 -5.74 4.19 -3.56
N LEU A 158 -5.64 5.31 -2.87
CA LEU A 158 -6.44 5.62 -1.67
C LEU A 158 -7.75 6.28 -2.08
N GLN A 159 -8.85 5.53 -1.98
CA GLN A 159 -10.19 6.01 -2.29
C GLN A 159 -10.88 6.50 -1.02
N LYS A 160 -11.21 7.80 -0.96
CA LYS A 160 -12.03 8.35 0.14
C LYS A 160 -13.42 7.73 0.08
N ILE A 161 -13.83 7.05 1.16
CA ILE A 161 -15.16 6.45 1.32
C ILE A 161 -16.04 7.27 2.26
N PHE A 162 -15.42 8.09 3.10
CA PHE A 162 -16.09 9.02 4.00
C PHE A 162 -15.28 10.31 4.08
N THR A 163 -15.95 11.45 4.14
CA THR A 163 -15.32 12.76 4.33
C THR A 163 -16.27 13.64 5.14
N ASP A 164 -15.76 14.30 6.16
CA ASP A 164 -16.49 15.30 6.92
C ASP A 164 -15.70 16.61 6.93
N THR A 165 -16.31 17.66 6.39
CA THR A 165 -15.72 19.01 6.37
C THR A 165 -16.29 19.90 7.46
N SER A 166 -17.30 19.44 8.19
CA SER A 166 -18.05 20.19 9.20
C SER A 166 -17.59 19.91 10.63
N LEU A 167 -17.18 18.67 10.92
CA LEU A 167 -16.72 18.24 12.24
C LEU A 167 -15.37 17.52 12.16
N THR A 168 -14.60 17.68 13.23
CA THR A 168 -13.34 16.96 13.48
C THR A 168 -13.67 15.74 14.33
N PHE A 169 -13.33 14.54 13.88
CA PHE A 169 -13.48 13.29 14.63
C PHE A 169 -12.16 12.51 14.67
N THR A 170 -12.00 11.72 15.72
CA THR A 170 -10.89 10.79 15.87
C THR A 170 -11.48 9.44 16.17
N VAL A 171 -11.15 8.44 15.37
CA VAL A 171 -11.54 7.07 15.63
C VAL A 171 -10.50 6.47 16.56
N ALA A 172 -10.93 5.78 17.62
CA ALA A 172 -9.98 5.09 18.50
C ALA A 172 -9.45 3.81 17.84
N ASP A 173 -10.35 3.03 17.21
CA ASP A 173 -10.04 1.85 16.41
C ASP A 173 -10.96 1.76 15.20
N LEU A 174 -10.40 1.43 14.03
CA LEU A 174 -11.18 1.12 12.83
C LEU A 174 -11.44 -0.39 12.79
N GLU A 175 -12.68 -0.78 13.01
CA GLU A 175 -13.09 -2.19 12.86
C GLU A 175 -13.63 -2.44 11.45
N VAL A 176 -13.24 -3.57 10.86
CA VAL A 176 -13.66 -3.97 9.52
C VAL A 176 -14.24 -5.37 9.59
N ASP A 177 -15.47 -5.53 9.13
CA ASP A 177 -16.12 -6.85 9.10
C ASP A 177 -15.76 -7.66 7.85
N SER A 178 -16.29 -8.88 7.79
CA SER A 178 -16.06 -9.79 6.66
C SER A 178 -16.73 -9.41 5.35
N ALA A 179 -17.67 -8.47 5.38
CA ALA A 179 -18.28 -7.87 4.20
C ALA A 179 -17.56 -6.58 3.75
N GLY A 180 -16.56 -6.13 4.51
CA GLY A 180 -15.81 -4.90 4.25
C GLY A 180 -16.50 -3.63 4.75
N ASN A 181 -17.54 -3.75 5.58
CA ASN A 181 -18.11 -2.59 6.28
C ASN A 181 -17.10 -2.10 7.33
N VAL A 182 -17.01 -0.78 7.48
CA VAL A 182 -16.12 -0.13 8.43
C VAL A 182 -16.94 0.51 9.55
N TYR A 183 -16.52 0.31 10.79
CA TYR A 183 -17.14 0.83 12.01
C TYR A 183 -16.13 1.67 12.77
N PHE A 184 -16.60 2.79 13.32
CA PHE A 184 -15.79 3.81 13.98
C PHE A 184 -16.58 4.68 14.96
#